data_AF-A0A1W9QXN9-F1
#
_entry.id   AF-A0A1W9QXN9-F1
#
_cell.length_a   1.000
_cell.length_b   1.000
_cell.length_c   1.000
_cell.angle_alpha   90.00
_cell.angle_beta   90.00
_cell.angle_gamma   90.00
#
_symmetry.space_group_name_H-M   'P 1'
#
loop_
_entity.id
_entity.type
_entity.pdbx_description
1 polymer ?
#
loop_
_entity_poly.entity_id
_entity_poly.type
_entity_poly.pdbx_seq_one_letter_code
_entity_poly.pdbx_strand_id
1 'polypeptide(L)'
;MSEEFNAKIKLLIKSEKALLSLEMKKKSQQTVWIALALVAVLVTLIMVNITTYLYLSSTHTPLEAATILTGMNIAVAVLFFVLASRQTVGAEASSIEDIRDFAWEQVSSDLDEVKQHATDFKNSVVKVKKTVDGFTTGDAFGIKKVLPIITTLIDLNKRR
;
A
#
# COMPACT_ATOMS: atom_id res chain seq x y z
N MET A 1 -5.95 40.15 2.46
CA MET A 1 -6.27 38.82 3.05
C MET A 1 -5.22 37.74 2.75
N SER A 2 -4.35 37.88 1.75
CA SER A 2 -3.32 36.88 1.40
C SER A 2 -2.02 36.98 2.21
N GLU A 3 -1.58 38.17 2.60
CA GLU A 3 -0.31 38.35 3.34
C GLU A 3 -0.34 37.79 4.76
N GLU A 4 -1.41 38.04 5.53
CA GLU A 4 -1.56 37.48 6.88
C GLU A 4 -1.63 35.96 6.87
N PHE A 5 -2.32 35.37 5.88
CA PHE A 5 -2.38 33.92 5.71
C PHE A 5 -1.00 33.33 5.41
N ASN A 6 -0.24 33.96 4.51
CA ASN A 6 1.11 33.52 4.16
C ASN A 6 2.09 33.65 5.33
N ALA A 7 1.96 34.72 6.13
CA ALA A 7 2.74 34.91 7.36
C ALA A 7 2.45 33.83 8.41
N LYS A 8 1.18 33.46 8.61
CA LYS A 8 0.76 32.38 9.53
C LYS A 8 1.30 31.02 9.09
N ILE A 9 1.20 30.69 7.81
CA ILE A 9 1.73 29.43 7.26
C ILE A 9 3.25 29.36 7.39
N LYS A 10 3.95 30.47 7.09
CA LYS A 10 5.41 30.54 7.23
C LYS A 10 5.87 30.40 8.68
N LEU A 11 5.10 30.91 9.64
CA LEU A 11 5.32 30.72 11.07
C LEU A 11 5.12 29.26 11.48
N LEU A 12 4.05 28.63 11.01
CA LEU A 12 3.70 27.25 11.33
C LEU A 12 4.78 26.27 10.82
N ILE A 13 5.20 26.41 9.56
CA ILE A 13 6.28 25.62 8.97
C ILE A 13 7.60 25.83 9.73
N LYS A 14 7.89 27.06 10.15
CA LYS A 14 9.10 27.37 10.92
C LYS A 14 9.05 26.73 12.31
N SER A 15 7.90 26.71 12.97
CA SER A 15 7.71 26.04 14.26
C SER A 15 7.78 24.53 14.16
N GLU A 16 7.18 23.90 13.15
CA GLU A 16 7.29 22.45 12.90
C GLU A 16 8.74 22.04 12.61
N LYS A 17 9.44 22.79 11.75
CA LYS A 17 10.85 22.55 11.47
C LYS A 17 11.72 22.71 12.72
N ALA A 18 11.41 23.68 13.59
CA ALA A 18 12.10 23.86 14.86
C ALA A 18 11.85 22.69 15.82
N LEU A 19 10.60 22.24 15.96
CA LEU A 19 10.22 21.07 16.76
C LEU A 19 10.92 19.80 16.27
N LEU A 20 10.85 19.51 14.97
CA LEU A 20 11.55 18.38 14.35
C LEU A 20 13.06 18.45 14.58
N SER A 21 13.67 19.63 14.46
CA SER A 21 15.11 19.77 14.69
C SER A 21 15.51 19.52 16.15
N LEU A 22 14.66 19.90 17.11
CA LEU A 22 14.87 19.66 18.54
C LEU A 22 14.70 18.18 18.87
N GLU A 23 13.67 17.55 18.34
CA GLU A 23 13.42 16.12 18.53
C GLU A 23 14.53 15.28 17.92
N MET A 24 15.00 15.63 16.72
CA MET A 24 16.15 14.97 16.09
C MET A 24 17.44 15.15 16.88
N LYS A 25 17.69 16.32 17.47
CA LYS A 25 18.88 16.54 18.32
C LYS A 25 18.83 15.68 19.59
N LYS A 26 17.66 15.62 20.24
CA LYS A 26 17.45 14.75 21.41
C LYS A 26 17.65 13.28 21.05
N LYS A 27 17.02 12.82 19.96
CA LYS A 27 17.11 11.43 19.49
C LYS A 27 18.55 11.08 19.10
N SER A 28 19.27 11.98 18.42
CA SER A 28 20.66 11.78 18.03
C SER A 28 21.60 11.59 19.22
N GLN A 29 21.50 12.45 20.24
CA GLN A 29 22.30 12.29 21.47
C GLN A 29 21.92 11.00 22.22
N GLN A 30 20.63 10.68 22.28
CA GLN A 30 20.16 9.45 22.91
C GLN A 30 20.67 8.20 22.19
N THR A 31 20.76 8.21 20.85
CA THR A 31 21.30 7.09 20.06
C THR A 31 22.75 6.78 20.43
N VAL A 32 23.59 7.79 20.68
CA VAL A 32 24.99 7.56 21.11
C VAL A 32 25.04 6.85 22.45
N TRP A 33 24.25 7.30 23.43
CA TRP A 33 24.17 6.65 24.73
C TRP A 33 23.59 5.24 24.66
N ILE A 34 22.57 5.02 23.82
CA ILE A 34 22.01 3.68 23.56
C ILE A 34 23.07 2.77 22.92
N ALA A 35 23.85 3.27 21.97
CA ALA A 35 24.90 2.50 21.32
C ALA A 35 25.99 2.09 22.33
N LEU A 36 26.44 3.02 23.19
CA LEU A 36 27.39 2.72 24.25
C LEU A 36 26.82 1.72 25.27
N ALA A 37 25.55 1.87 25.65
CA ALA A 37 24.88 0.93 26.54
C ALA A 37 24.80 -0.47 25.92
N LEU A 38 24.48 -0.58 24.62
CA LEU A 38 24.46 -1.84 23.90
C LEU A 38 25.83 -2.52 23.91
N VAL A 39 26.91 -1.78 23.66
CA VAL A 39 28.28 -2.32 23.74
C VAL A 39 28.57 -2.85 25.14
N ALA A 40 28.25 -2.09 26.19
CA ALA A 40 28.46 -2.52 27.57
C ALA A 40 27.66 -3.79 27.92
N VAL A 41 26.41 -3.90 27.46
CA VAL A 41 25.57 -5.09 27.62
C VAL A 41 26.20 -6.30 26.91
N LEU A 42 26.69 -6.14 25.68
CA LEU A 42 27.35 -7.22 24.93
C LEU A 42 28.61 -7.73 25.64
N VAL A 43 29.46 -6.82 26.12
CA VAL A 43 30.67 -7.17 26.88
C VAL A 43 30.29 -7.92 28.16
N THR A 44 29.25 -7.45 28.86
CA THR A 44 28.76 -8.10 30.07
C THR A 44 28.23 -9.51 29.78
N LEU A 45 27.48 -9.70 28.69
CA LEU A 45 26.97 -11.01 28.29
C LEU A 45 28.09 -12.02 28.03
N ILE A 46 29.18 -11.57 27.38
CA ILE A 46 30.37 -12.40 27.15
C ILE A 46 31.00 -12.77 28.50
N MET A 47 31.23 -11.78 29.37
CA MET A 47 31.86 -12.02 30.68
C MET A 47 31.02 -12.91 31.57
N VAL A 48 29.69 -12.76 31.58
CA VAL A 48 28.79 -13.64 32.32
C VAL A 48 28.93 -15.08 31.85
N ASN A 49 28.98 -15.34 30.53
CA ASN A 49 29.20 -16.69 30.01
C ASN A 49 30.53 -17.29 30.49
N ILE A 50 31.62 -16.50 30.42
CA ILE A 50 32.95 -16.92 30.87
C ILE A 50 32.94 -17.22 32.37
N THR A 51 32.41 -16.29 33.18
CA THR A 51 32.35 -16.44 34.65
C THR A 51 31.49 -17.62 35.05
N THR A 52 30.33 -17.81 34.42
CA THR A 52 29.45 -18.96 34.67
C THR A 52 30.15 -20.26 34.29
N TYR A 53 30.82 -20.33 33.13
CA TYR A 53 31.59 -21.51 32.75
C TYR A 53 32.68 -21.83 33.77
N LEU A 54 33.49 -20.84 34.16
CA LEU A 54 34.56 -21.01 35.14
C LEU A 54 34.01 -21.48 36.50
N TYR A 55 32.91 -20.88 36.95
CA TYR A 55 32.23 -21.28 38.18
C TYR A 55 31.74 -22.73 38.12
N LEU A 56 31.07 -23.14 37.03
CA LEU A 56 30.63 -24.53 36.86
C LEU A 56 31.81 -25.49 36.78
N SER A 57 32.88 -25.12 36.08
CA SER A 57 34.09 -25.94 35.95
C SER A 57 34.85 -26.14 37.27
N SER A 58 34.56 -25.34 38.31
CA SER A 58 35.13 -25.54 39.64
C SER A 58 34.50 -26.72 40.40
N THR A 59 33.31 -27.15 39.99
CA THR A 59 32.53 -28.20 40.67
C THR A 59 32.14 -29.37 39.75
N HIS A 60 32.18 -29.18 38.44
CA HIS A 60 31.78 -30.15 37.42
C HIS A 60 32.91 -30.42 36.43
N THR A 61 32.80 -31.52 35.68
CA THR A 61 33.71 -31.75 34.56
C THR A 61 33.51 -30.69 33.47
N PRO A 62 34.53 -30.41 32.62
CA PRO A 62 34.39 -29.44 31.53
C PRO A 62 33.22 -29.72 30.59
N LEU A 63 32.92 -31.00 30.34
CA LEU A 63 31.81 -31.43 29.49
C LEU A 63 30.45 -31.12 30.13
N GLU A 64 30.28 -31.43 31.41
CA GLU A 64 29.05 -31.12 32.15
C GLU A 64 28.84 -29.60 32.26
N ALA A 65 29.90 -28.84 32.59
CA ALA A 65 29.85 -27.39 32.67
C ALA A 65 29.41 -26.75 31.34
N ALA A 66 30.00 -27.20 30.23
CA ALA A 66 29.62 -26.74 28.90
C ALA A 66 28.16 -27.10 28.55
N THR A 67 27.73 -28.32 28.87
CA THR A 67 26.36 -28.78 28.59
C THR A 67 25.33 -27.96 29.36
N ILE A 68 25.56 -27.69 30.65
CA ILE A 68 24.66 -26.87 31.48
C ILE A 68 24.63 -25.43 30.95
N LEU A 69 25.79 -24.84 30.63
CA LEU A 69 25.86 -23.47 30.09
C LEU A 69 25.12 -23.36 28.74
N THR A 70 25.29 -24.34 27.85
CA THR A 70 24.55 -24.40 26.59
C THR A 70 23.04 -24.50 26.84
N GLY A 71 22.62 -25.34 27.79
CA GLY A 71 21.22 -25.43 28.21
C GLY A 71 20.66 -24.10 28.71
N MET A 72 21.41 -23.37 29.55
CA MET A 72 21.04 -22.04 30.02
C MET A 72 20.90 -21.03 28.87
N ASN A 73 21.85 -21.02 27.93
CA ASN A 73 21.81 -20.12 26.78
C ASN A 73 20.61 -20.40 25.87
N ILE A 74 20.25 -21.67 25.66
CA ILE A 74 19.03 -22.05 24.92
C ILE A 74 17.79 -21.54 25.65
N ALA A 75 17.70 -21.71 26.97
CA ALA A 75 16.56 -21.22 27.75
C ALA A 75 16.40 -19.69 27.65
N VAL A 76 17.50 -18.94 27.74
CA VAL A 76 17.50 -17.48 27.55
C VAL A 76 17.10 -17.09 26.12
N ALA A 77 17.60 -17.80 25.11
CA ALA A 77 17.23 -17.57 23.72
C ALA A 77 15.74 -17.79 23.47
N VAL A 78 15.17 -18.88 24.00
CA VAL A 78 13.73 -19.16 23.94
C VAL A 78 12.93 -18.05 24.63
N LEU A 79 13.38 -17.59 25.80
CA LEU A 79 12.74 -16.49 26.50
C LEU A 79 12.72 -15.20 25.66
N PHE A 80 13.85 -14.82 25.06
CA PHE A 80 13.90 -13.65 24.18
C PHE A 80 13.07 -13.83 22.92
N PHE A 81 13.06 -15.02 22.33
CA PHE A 81 12.22 -15.33 21.17
C PHE A 81 10.72 -15.16 21.49
N VAL A 82 10.29 -15.67 22.64
CA VAL A 82 8.90 -15.50 23.11
C VAL A 82 8.59 -14.03 23.35
N LEU A 83 9.47 -13.28 24.03
CA LEU A 83 9.27 -11.84 24.24
C LEU A 83 9.20 -11.06 22.93
N ALA A 84 10.07 -11.37 21.96
CA ALA A 84 10.08 -10.74 20.65
C ALA A 84 8.80 -11.05 19.86
N SER A 85 8.34 -12.30 19.89
CA SER A 85 7.10 -12.73 19.20
C SER A 85 5.82 -12.04 19.73
N ARG A 86 5.88 -11.47 20.95
CA ARG A 86 4.75 -10.76 21.58
C ARG A 86 4.77 -9.26 21.34
N GLN A 87 5.79 -8.72 20.66
CA GLN A 87 5.82 -7.31 20.30
C GLN A 87 4.88 -7.05 19.12
N THR A 88 3.85 -6.25 19.33
CA THR A 88 2.95 -5.78 18.26
C THR A 88 3.57 -4.59 17.54
N VAL A 89 3.30 -4.46 16.24
CA VAL A 89 3.69 -3.29 15.46
C VAL A 89 2.96 -2.07 16.05
N GLY A 90 3.70 -0.99 16.34
CA GLY A 90 3.20 0.16 17.12
C GLY A 90 2.07 0.94 16.43
N ALA A 91 1.56 1.99 17.10
CA ALA A 91 0.47 2.83 16.59
C ALA A 91 0.70 3.39 15.18
N GLU A 92 1.96 3.61 14.78
CA GLU A 92 2.35 4.03 13.44
C GLU A 92 1.95 3.01 12.35
N ALA A 93 1.97 1.71 12.67
CA ALA A 93 1.54 0.67 11.74
C ALA A 93 0.03 0.64 11.56
N SER A 94 -0.74 0.86 12.63
CA SER A 94 -2.20 1.02 12.53
C SER A 94 -2.56 2.17 11.60
N SER A 95 -1.91 3.33 11.73
CA SER A 95 -2.16 4.47 10.84
C SER A 95 -1.74 4.20 9.39
N ILE A 96 -0.70 3.40 9.16
CA ILE A 96 -0.30 2.97 7.81
C ILE A 96 -1.30 1.96 7.24
N GLU A 97 -1.86 1.07 8.06
CA GLU A 97 -2.96 0.18 7.65
C GLU A 97 -4.21 0.98 7.31
N ASP A 98 -4.59 1.97 8.12
CA ASP A 98 -5.73 2.84 7.83
C ASP A 98 -5.55 3.59 6.51
N ILE A 99 -4.34 4.10 6.22
CA ILE A 99 -4.02 4.76 4.95
C ILE A 99 -4.08 3.77 3.78
N ARG A 100 -3.55 2.56 3.96
CA ARG A 100 -3.60 1.49 2.94
C ARG A 100 -5.04 1.11 2.63
N ASP A 101 -5.85 0.92 3.66
CA ASP A 101 -7.22 0.47 3.54
C ASP A 101 -8.10 1.58 2.93
N PHE A 102 -7.87 2.84 3.31
CA PHE A 102 -8.48 4.01 2.66
C PHE A 102 -8.07 4.13 1.18
N ALA A 103 -6.82 3.85 0.83
CA ALA A 103 -6.36 3.85 -0.56
C ALA A 103 -7.00 2.71 -1.38
N TRP A 104 -7.15 1.52 -0.78
CA TRP A 104 -7.85 0.39 -1.42
C TRP A 104 -9.32 0.67 -1.65
N GLU A 105 -10.00 1.30 -0.68
CA GLU A 105 -11.39 1.67 -0.79
C GLU A 105 -11.64 2.63 -1.97
N GLN A 106 -10.80 3.67 -2.12
CA GLN A 106 -10.89 4.58 -3.26
C GLN A 106 -10.59 3.90 -4.61
N VAL A 107 -9.58 3.03 -4.68
CA VAL A 107 -9.29 2.28 -5.92
C VAL A 107 -10.48 1.37 -6.28
N SER A 108 -11.15 0.78 -5.30
CA SER A 108 -12.31 -0.07 -5.55
C SER A 108 -13.53 0.71 -6.02
N SER A 109 -13.78 1.92 -5.47
CA SER A 109 -14.88 2.78 -5.93
C SER A 109 -14.67 3.25 -7.36
N ASP A 110 -13.43 3.61 -7.71
CA ASP A 110 -13.09 4.08 -9.05
C ASP A 110 -13.23 2.96 -10.11
N LEU A 111 -12.94 1.71 -9.73
CA LEU A 111 -13.12 0.55 -10.62
C LEU A 111 -14.60 0.23 -10.90
N ASP A 112 -15.47 0.39 -9.91
CA ASP A 112 -16.90 0.19 -10.07
C ASP A 112 -17.54 1.30 -10.92
N GLU A 113 -17.09 2.55 -10.75
CA GLU A 113 -17.52 3.68 -11.58
C GLU A 113 -17.10 3.49 -13.06
N VAL A 114 -15.87 3.02 -13.31
CA VAL A 114 -15.38 2.69 -14.67
C VAL A 114 -16.16 1.52 -15.29
N LYS A 115 -16.53 0.50 -14.51
CA LYS A 115 -17.39 -0.61 -14.98
C LYS A 115 -18.79 -0.13 -15.37
N GLN A 116 -19.34 0.79 -14.59
CA GLN A 116 -20.66 1.36 -14.85
C GLN A 116 -20.62 2.19 -16.14
N HIS A 117 -19.61 3.04 -16.31
CA HIS A 117 -19.38 3.80 -17.55
C HIS A 117 -19.12 2.90 -18.77
N ALA A 118 -18.39 1.80 -18.62
CA ALA A 118 -18.17 0.84 -19.71
C ALA A 118 -19.45 0.09 -20.11
N THR A 119 -20.31 -0.22 -19.13
CA THR A 119 -21.61 -0.88 -19.37
C THR A 119 -22.58 0.08 -20.07
N ASP A 120 -22.60 1.35 -19.65
CA ASP A 120 -23.41 2.39 -20.29
C ASP A 120 -22.93 2.72 -21.71
N PHE A 121 -21.61 2.71 -21.94
CA PHE A 121 -21.04 2.84 -23.27
C PHE A 121 -21.43 1.67 -24.18
N LYS A 122 -21.31 0.42 -23.69
CA LYS A 122 -21.74 -0.78 -24.42
C LYS A 122 -23.23 -0.72 -24.77
N ASN A 123 -24.08 -0.32 -23.84
CA ASN A 123 -25.51 -0.16 -24.05
C ASN A 123 -25.83 0.94 -25.08
N SER A 124 -25.05 2.02 -25.09
CA SER A 124 -25.17 3.10 -26.07
C SER A 124 -24.76 2.66 -27.47
N VAL A 125 -23.66 1.90 -27.60
CA VAL A 125 -23.23 1.31 -28.89
C VAL A 125 -24.24 0.30 -29.42
N VAL A 126 -24.81 -0.55 -28.56
CA VAL A 126 -25.87 -1.50 -28.95
C VAL A 126 -27.13 -0.77 -29.42
N LYS A 127 -27.51 0.35 -28.80
CA LYS A 127 -28.63 1.18 -29.27
C LYS A 127 -28.34 1.82 -30.62
N VAL A 128 -27.14 2.39 -30.83
CA VAL A 128 -26.75 2.97 -32.12
C VAL A 128 -26.76 1.90 -33.21
N LYS A 129 -26.20 0.71 -32.95
CA LYS A 129 -26.24 -0.42 -33.89
C LYS A 129 -27.67 -0.83 -34.22
N LYS A 130 -28.56 -0.95 -33.22
CA LYS A 130 -29.98 -1.28 -33.45
C LYS A 130 -30.72 -0.19 -34.24
N THR A 131 -30.40 1.08 -34.05
CA THR A 131 -30.97 2.19 -34.84
C THR A 131 -30.50 2.13 -36.29
N VAL A 132 -29.22 1.84 -36.54
CA VAL A 132 -28.67 1.71 -37.89
C VAL A 132 -29.20 0.44 -38.57
N ASP A 133 -29.23 -0.70 -37.88
CA ASP A 133 -29.80 -1.95 -38.38
C ASP A 133 -31.32 -1.81 -38.59
N GLY A 134 -32.01 -1.05 -37.75
CA GLY A 134 -33.43 -0.70 -37.92
C GLY A 134 -33.69 0.21 -39.11
N PHE A 135 -32.75 1.12 -39.43
CA PHE A 135 -32.80 1.95 -40.63
C PHE A 135 -32.50 1.18 -41.92
N THR A 136 -31.69 0.12 -41.85
CA THR A 136 -31.34 -0.69 -43.02
C THR A 136 -32.31 -1.85 -43.25
N THR A 137 -32.97 -2.36 -42.21
CA THR A 137 -33.89 -3.51 -42.28
C THR A 137 -35.37 -3.08 -42.25
N GLY A 138 -35.68 -1.89 -41.73
CA GLY A 138 -37.02 -1.33 -41.65
C GLY A 138 -37.34 -0.40 -42.81
N ASP A 139 -38.26 -0.87 -43.65
CA ASP A 139 -39.19 -0.28 -44.63
C ASP A 139 -39.55 1.25 -44.60
N ALA A 140 -38.71 2.14 -44.09
CA ALA A 140 -39.10 3.52 -43.77
C ALA A 140 -38.52 4.61 -44.69
N PHE A 141 -37.53 4.32 -45.54
CA PHE A 141 -37.03 5.28 -46.52
C PHE A 141 -37.02 4.69 -47.92
N GLY A 142 -38.18 4.77 -48.59
CA GLY A 142 -38.31 5.19 -50.00
C GLY A 142 -37.67 4.37 -51.12
N ILE A 143 -36.67 3.52 -50.88
CA ILE A 143 -35.88 2.86 -51.92
C ILE A 143 -36.76 1.87 -52.71
N LYS A 144 -37.65 1.13 -52.04
CA LYS A 144 -38.66 0.29 -52.71
C LYS A 144 -39.70 1.08 -53.52
N LYS A 145 -39.97 2.34 -53.17
CA LYS A 145 -40.93 3.19 -53.91
C LYS A 145 -40.29 3.95 -55.07
N VAL A 146 -38.98 4.20 -55.07
CA VAL A 146 -38.28 4.83 -56.20
C VAL A 146 -37.83 3.85 -57.27
N LEU A 147 -37.66 2.56 -56.95
CA LEU A 147 -37.38 1.52 -57.95
C LEU A 147 -38.37 1.51 -59.13
N PRO A 148 -39.71 1.52 -58.94
CA PRO A 148 -40.66 1.53 -60.06
C PRO A 148 -40.64 2.85 -60.85
N ILE A 149 -40.21 3.95 -60.25
CA ILE A 149 -40.07 5.26 -60.93
C ILE A 149 -38.83 5.27 -61.82
N ILE A 150 -37.71 4.71 -61.34
CA ILE A 150 -36.48 4.58 -62.13
C ILE A 150 -36.72 3.64 -63.31
N THR A 151 -37.45 2.54 -63.14
CA THR A 151 -37.73 1.62 -64.24
C THR A 151 -38.71 2.18 -65.27
N THR A 152 -39.74 2.94 -64.85
CA THR A 152 -40.68 3.55 -65.81
C THR A 152 -40.05 4.70 -66.59
N LEU A 153 -39.16 5.48 -65.98
CA LEU A 153 -38.38 6.51 -66.69
C LEU A 153 -37.39 5.91 -67.70
N ILE A 154 -36.76 4.78 -67.37
CA ILE A 154 -35.87 4.06 -68.28
C ILE A 154 -36.64 3.46 -69.46
N ASP A 155 -37.83 2.88 -69.22
CA ASP A 155 -38.65 2.29 -70.30
C ASP A 155 -39.28 3.33 -71.23
N LEU A 156 -39.62 4.52 -70.70
CA LEU A 156 -40.10 5.65 -71.51
C LEU A 156 -39.01 6.23 -72.42
N ASN A 157 -37.75 6.26 -71.98
CA ASN A 157 -36.62 6.69 -72.81
C ASN A 157 -36.22 5.66 -73.86
N LYS A 158 -36.61 4.39 -73.69
CA LYS A 158 -36.30 3.31 -74.65
C LYS A 158 -37.36 3.15 -75.75
N ARG A 159 -38.48 3.88 -75.66
CA ARG A 159 -39.59 3.90 -76.63
C ARG A 159 -39.73 5.21 -77.42
N ARG A 160 -38.77 6.14 -77.27
CA ARG A 160 -38.49 7.20 -78.24
C ARG A 160 -37.19 6.88 -78.97
#